data_AF-A0A9E4KDC7-F1
#
_entry.id   AF-A0A9E4KDC7-F1
#
_cell.length_a   1.000
_cell.length_b   1.000
_cell.length_c   1.000
_cell.angle_alpha   90.00
_cell.angle_beta   90.00
_cell.angle_gamma   90.00
#
_symmetry.space_group_name_H-M   'P 1'
#
loop_
_entity.id
_entity.type
_entity.pdbx_description
1 polymer ?
#
loop_
_entity_poly.entity_id
_entity_poly.type
_entity_poly.pdbx_seq_one_letter_code
_entity_poly.pdbx_strand_id
1 'polypeptide(L)'
;MENRVTLLINVFTGLVFLVFSMELRAQNAVFSFEPTMKATALSNVPLIKGDVIEVNSVNIKNNEKLILQRCGEPCNTAKYIFHWTLKDFELSEIQSIRLEESGQYYFWIQRLTKNGEVGPVFGKHETNDGDSVVLHFLSGTEVRIHLRRGGMNH
;
A
#
# COMPACT_ATOMS: atom_id res chain seq x y z
N MET A 1 29.70 -68.38 -15.18
CA MET A 1 28.34 -68.98 -15.12
C MET A 1 27.63 -68.29 -13.98
N GLU A 2 26.77 -67.32 -14.35
CA GLU A 2 25.30 -67.41 -14.20
C GLU A 2 24.87 -67.19 -12.74
N ASN A 3 24.39 -66.00 -12.39
CA ASN A 3 23.00 -65.51 -12.49
C ASN A 3 21.96 -66.36 -11.73
N ARG A 4 21.35 -65.74 -10.70
CA ARG A 4 19.91 -65.64 -10.33
C ARG A 4 19.83 -65.31 -8.82
N VAL A 5 19.54 -64.07 -8.39
CA VAL A 5 18.28 -63.28 -8.43
C VAL A 5 17.14 -63.92 -7.61
N THR A 6 16.72 -63.24 -6.53
CA THR A 6 15.34 -62.93 -6.05
C THR A 6 15.31 -62.93 -4.50
N LEU A 7 15.35 -61.78 -3.79
CA LEU A 7 14.30 -60.78 -3.46
C LEU A 7 13.46 -61.16 -2.22
N LEU A 8 13.40 -60.24 -1.24
CA LEU A 8 12.30 -59.97 -0.26
C LEU A 8 12.87 -58.95 0.78
N ILE A 9 12.94 -57.65 0.49
CA ILE A 9 11.95 -56.60 0.83
C ILE A 9 11.31 -56.80 2.21
N ASN A 10 11.69 -55.95 3.18
CA ASN A 10 10.78 -55.47 4.21
C ASN A 10 11.20 -54.08 4.74
N VAL A 11 10.47 -53.07 4.24
CA VAL A 11 9.86 -51.95 4.98
C VAL A 11 10.76 -51.21 5.99
N PHE A 12 11.45 -50.16 5.52
CA PHE A 12 11.74 -49.00 6.35
C PHE A 12 10.90 -47.83 5.86
N THR A 13 9.75 -47.69 6.50
CA THR A 13 8.77 -46.62 6.32
C THR A 13 9.45 -45.27 6.47
N GLY A 14 9.53 -44.55 5.35
CA GLY A 14 10.10 -43.22 5.26
C GLY A 14 9.31 -42.21 6.07
N LEU A 15 10.00 -41.53 6.97
CA LEU A 15 9.56 -40.26 7.53
C LEU A 15 10.20 -39.15 6.69
N VAL A 16 9.66 -38.92 5.49
CA VAL A 16 10.00 -37.73 4.70
C VAL A 16 9.33 -36.55 5.41
N PHE A 17 10.08 -35.90 6.30
CA PHE A 17 9.76 -34.56 6.80
C PHE A 17 9.82 -33.59 5.61
N LEU A 18 8.69 -33.45 4.91
CA LEU A 18 8.44 -32.29 4.06
C LEU A 18 8.32 -31.08 4.98
N VAL A 19 9.45 -30.44 5.26
CA VAL A 19 9.49 -29.07 5.74
C VAL A 19 9.00 -28.22 4.58
N PHE A 20 7.68 -28.06 4.49
CA PHE A 20 7.08 -26.98 3.72
C PHE A 20 7.58 -25.68 4.36
N SER A 21 8.69 -25.16 3.84
CA SER A 21 9.05 -23.76 3.98
C SER A 21 7.94 -22.95 3.32
N MET A 22 6.86 -22.68 4.08
CA MET A 22 6.00 -21.55 3.79
C MET A 22 6.87 -20.31 3.98
N GLU A 23 7.57 -19.91 2.91
CA GLU A 23 8.02 -18.54 2.74
C GLU A 23 6.74 -17.70 2.64
N LEU A 24 6.24 -17.33 3.81
CA LEU A 24 5.29 -16.24 3.98
C LEU A 24 6.03 -15.00 3.46
N ARG A 25 5.94 -14.75 2.14
CA ARG A 25 6.30 -13.46 1.58
C ARG A 25 5.35 -12.47 2.22
N ALA A 26 5.78 -11.86 3.33
CA ALA A 26 5.19 -10.65 3.84
C ALA A 26 5.31 -9.62 2.72
N GLN A 27 4.27 -9.52 1.90
CA GLN A 27 4.16 -8.51 0.87
C GLN A 27 4.05 -7.20 1.63
N ASN A 28 5.18 -6.52 1.82
CA ASN A 28 5.23 -5.27 2.55
C ASN A 28 4.38 -4.26 1.78
N ALA A 29 3.31 -3.80 2.42
CA ALA A 29 2.45 -2.75 1.89
C ALA A 29 3.30 -1.59 1.38
N VAL A 30 2.94 -0.99 0.25
CA VAL A 30 3.68 0.18 -0.26
C VAL A 30 3.51 1.37 0.70
N PHE A 31 2.31 1.52 1.27
CA PHE A 31 1.99 2.51 2.28
C PHE A 31 1.42 1.84 3.53
N SER A 32 1.69 2.40 4.69
CA SER A 32 1.07 1.99 5.96
C SER A 32 0.74 3.21 6.81
N PHE A 33 -0.25 3.07 7.71
CA PHE A 33 -0.53 4.16 8.64
C PHE A 33 0.64 4.34 9.60
N GLU A 34 0.94 5.59 9.96
CA GLU A 34 1.86 5.82 11.07
C GLU A 34 1.28 5.21 12.36
N PRO A 35 2.13 4.58 13.19
CA PRO A 35 1.67 3.66 14.24
C PRO A 35 0.97 4.33 15.42
N THR A 36 1.15 5.65 15.62
CA THR A 36 0.76 6.35 16.85
C THR A 36 -0.63 6.97 16.73
N MET A 37 -0.83 7.93 15.82
CA MET A 37 -2.12 8.62 15.66
C MET A 37 -2.91 8.12 14.45
N LYS A 38 -2.27 7.39 13.53
CA LYS A 38 -2.78 7.02 12.20
C LYS A 38 -3.31 8.22 11.42
N ALA A 39 -2.72 9.41 11.59
CA ALA A 39 -3.17 10.61 10.89
C ALA A 39 -2.72 10.64 9.42
N THR A 40 -1.59 9.99 9.13
CA THR A 40 -0.97 9.91 7.81
C THR A 40 -0.65 8.46 7.46
N ALA A 41 -0.61 8.15 6.17
CA ALA A 41 -0.10 6.90 5.65
C ALA A 41 1.19 7.16 4.87
N LEU A 42 2.32 6.63 5.35
CA LEU A 42 3.65 6.87 4.78
C LEU A 42 4.06 5.74 3.85
N SER A 43 4.84 6.08 2.83
CA SER A 43 5.50 5.08 2.00
C SER A 43 6.56 4.35 2.84
N ASN A 44 6.43 3.02 2.90
CA ASN A 44 7.33 2.17 3.69
C ASN A 44 8.76 2.14 3.11
N VAL A 45 8.88 2.41 1.81
CA VAL A 45 10.15 2.63 1.11
C VAL A 45 10.10 3.95 0.35
N PRO A 46 11.25 4.61 0.10
CA PRO A 46 11.30 5.76 -0.80
C PRO A 46 10.77 5.38 -2.19
N LEU A 47 9.94 6.25 -2.76
CA LEU A 47 9.47 6.15 -4.13
C LEU A 47 10.46 6.85 -5.06
N ILE A 48 10.52 6.40 -6.31
CA ILE A 48 11.46 6.95 -7.28
C ILE A 48 10.73 7.83 -8.30
N LYS A 49 11.45 8.83 -8.83
CA LYS A 49 10.98 9.61 -9.98
C LYS A 49 10.51 8.66 -11.10
N GLY A 50 9.34 8.95 -11.66
CA GLY A 50 8.71 8.18 -12.72
C GLY A 50 7.75 7.10 -12.23
N ASP A 51 7.77 6.73 -10.95
CA ASP A 51 6.72 5.90 -10.35
C ASP A 51 5.35 6.56 -10.57
N VAL A 52 4.32 5.76 -10.78
CA VAL A 52 2.94 6.21 -10.93
C VAL A 52 2.14 5.70 -9.75
N ILE A 53 1.48 6.61 -9.05
CA ILE A 53 0.51 6.26 -8.02
C ILE A 53 -0.88 6.35 -8.62
N GLU A 54 -1.60 5.24 -8.57
CA GLU A 54 -3.02 5.15 -8.91
C GLU A 54 -3.82 5.08 -7.61
N VAL A 55 -4.82 5.94 -7.47
CA VAL A 55 -5.70 5.98 -6.30
C VAL A 55 -7.15 5.94 -6.73
N ASN A 56 -7.95 5.19 -5.98
CA ASN A 56 -9.41 5.26 -6.03
C ASN A 56 -9.95 5.41 -4.61
N SER A 57 -11.09 6.08 -4.48
CA SER A 57 -11.71 6.29 -3.17
C SER A 57 -13.18 5.94 -3.18
N VAL A 58 -13.63 5.30 -2.11
CA VAL A 58 -15.03 4.96 -1.86
C VAL A 58 -15.50 5.76 -0.65
N ASN A 59 -16.71 6.34 -0.74
CA ASN A 59 -17.34 7.12 0.32
C ASN A 59 -16.58 8.37 0.80
N ILE A 60 -15.67 8.93 -0.01
CA ILE A 60 -15.07 10.23 0.30
C ILE A 60 -16.16 11.29 0.37
N LYS A 61 -16.08 12.16 1.39
CA LYS A 61 -17.11 13.16 1.65
C LYS A 61 -16.79 14.47 0.94
N ASN A 62 -17.82 15.27 0.67
CA ASN A 62 -17.68 16.59 0.05
C ASN A 62 -16.84 17.59 0.87
N ASN A 63 -16.71 17.36 2.19
CA ASN A 63 -15.88 18.14 3.09
C ASN A 63 -14.51 17.50 3.37
N GLU A 64 -14.15 16.46 2.61
CA GLU A 64 -12.88 15.75 2.69
C GLU A 64 -12.08 15.93 1.40
N LYS A 65 -10.75 15.95 1.54
CA LYS A 65 -9.83 15.87 0.42
C LYS A 65 -8.66 14.96 0.77
N LEU A 66 -8.30 14.06 -0.14
CA LEU A 66 -7.12 13.22 -0.05
C LEU A 66 -5.92 14.04 -0.51
N ILE A 67 -4.89 14.17 0.33
CA ILE A 67 -3.70 14.96 0.04
C ILE A 67 -2.51 14.03 -0.12
N LEU A 68 -1.71 14.25 -1.16
CA LEU A 68 -0.40 13.65 -1.36
C LEU A 68 0.69 14.69 -1.12
N GLN A 69 1.64 14.32 -0.27
CA GLN A 69 2.81 15.15 0.06
C GLN A 69 4.10 14.33 -0.04
N ARG A 70 5.21 15.03 -0.29
CA ARG A 70 6.57 14.50 -0.20
C ARG A 70 7.25 15.08 1.04
N CYS A 71 7.96 14.25 1.80
CA CYS A 71 8.83 14.78 2.86
C CYS A 71 9.95 15.65 2.26
N GLY A 72 10.20 16.79 2.90
CA GLY A 72 11.41 17.58 2.65
C GLY A 72 12.63 16.93 3.29
N GLU A 73 13.82 17.49 3.05
CA GLU A 73 15.04 17.11 3.73
C GLU A 73 15.53 18.28 4.61
N PRO A 74 15.63 18.13 5.94
CA PRO A 74 15.20 16.95 6.72
C PRO A 74 13.66 16.76 6.67
N CYS A 75 13.16 15.56 6.99
CA CYS A 75 11.72 15.20 6.95
C CYS A 75 10.93 15.83 8.12
N ASN A 76 11.25 17.08 8.43
CA ASN A 76 10.51 17.99 9.30
C ASN A 76 9.69 19.03 8.49
N THR A 77 9.80 19.00 7.16
CA THR A 77 9.02 19.83 6.25
C THR A 77 8.27 18.97 5.24
N ALA A 78 7.24 19.55 4.62
CA ALA A 78 6.39 18.85 3.67
C ALA A 78 6.24 19.66 2.39
N LYS A 79 6.49 19.03 1.24
CA LYS A 79 6.16 19.58 -0.07
C LYS A 79 4.80 19.06 -0.49
N TYR A 80 3.85 19.98 -0.69
CA TYR A 80 2.57 19.68 -1.31
C TYR A 80 2.78 19.21 -2.76
N ILE A 81 2.17 18.09 -3.12
CA ILE A 81 2.27 17.51 -4.47
C ILE A 81 0.91 17.62 -5.16
N PHE A 82 -0.13 17.04 -4.57
CA PHE A 82 -1.46 17.01 -5.18
C PHE A 82 -2.55 16.77 -4.14
N HIS A 83 -3.80 17.03 -4.51
CA HIS A 83 -4.96 16.57 -3.75
C HIS A 83 -6.09 16.14 -4.69
N TRP A 84 -6.92 15.22 -4.20
CA TRP A 84 -8.16 14.81 -4.83
C TRP A 84 -9.33 15.08 -3.91
N THR A 85 -10.43 15.49 -4.50
CA THR A 85 -11.71 15.77 -3.86
C THR A 85 -12.75 14.76 -4.34
N LEU A 86 -13.93 14.75 -3.71
CA LEU A 86 -15.06 13.96 -4.19
C LEU A 86 -15.34 14.16 -5.69
N LYS A 87 -15.29 15.41 -6.17
CA LYS A 87 -15.56 15.72 -7.59
C LYS A 87 -14.58 15.05 -8.54
N ASP A 88 -13.32 14.92 -8.14
CA ASP A 88 -12.30 14.26 -8.97
C ASP A 88 -12.65 12.78 -9.14
N PHE A 89 -13.03 12.10 -8.05
CA PHE A 89 -13.46 10.69 -8.07
C PHE A 89 -14.81 10.46 -8.74
N GLU A 90 -15.71 11.46 -8.76
CA GLU A 90 -16.96 11.42 -9.54
C GLU A 90 -16.70 11.54 -11.05
N LEU A 91 -15.66 12.27 -11.46
CA LEU A 91 -15.27 12.42 -12.87
C LEU A 91 -14.50 11.20 -13.40
N SER A 92 -13.66 10.58 -12.57
CA SER A 92 -12.96 9.35 -12.88
C SER A 92 -12.75 8.53 -11.62
N GLU A 93 -13.18 7.27 -11.64
CA GLU A 93 -13.08 6.38 -10.48
C GLU A 93 -11.61 6.19 -10.03
N ILE A 94 -10.71 6.11 -11.00
CA ILE A 94 -9.27 5.97 -10.79
C ILE A 94 -8.59 7.28 -11.14
N GLN A 95 -7.77 7.77 -10.23
CA GLN A 95 -6.92 8.92 -10.38
C GLN A 95 -5.46 8.47 -10.46
N SER A 96 -4.65 9.13 -11.29
CA SER A 96 -3.25 8.74 -11.47
C SER A 96 -2.35 9.95 -11.40
N ILE A 97 -1.20 9.81 -10.73
CA ILE A 97 -0.15 10.83 -10.72
C ILE A 97 1.22 10.18 -10.91
N ARG A 98 2.00 10.74 -11.86
CA ARG A 98 3.40 10.37 -12.05
C ARG A 98 4.28 11.23 -11.14
N LEU A 99 5.22 10.62 -10.44
CA LEU A 99 6.11 11.30 -9.51
C LEU A 99 7.26 11.97 -10.26
N GLU A 100 7.46 13.27 -10.02
CA GLU A 100 8.53 14.05 -10.66
C GLU A 100 9.84 14.05 -9.88
N GLU A 101 9.81 13.61 -8.62
CA GLU A 101 10.94 13.57 -7.71
C GLU A 101 10.97 12.22 -6.97
N SER A 102 12.16 11.82 -6.52
CA SER A 102 12.31 10.67 -5.61
C SER A 102 12.17 11.13 -4.16
N GLY A 103 11.76 10.24 -3.26
CA GLY A 103 11.75 10.50 -1.82
C GLY A 103 10.67 9.74 -1.06
N GLN A 104 10.49 10.10 0.22
CA GLN A 104 9.40 9.58 1.04
C GLN A 104 8.11 10.35 0.74
N TYR A 105 7.03 9.62 0.47
CA TYR A 105 5.71 10.20 0.20
C TYR A 105 4.72 9.78 1.28
N TYR A 106 3.69 10.59 1.50
CA TYR A 106 2.62 10.23 2.42
C TYR A 106 1.27 10.82 2.00
N PHE A 107 0.23 10.14 2.42
CA PHE A 107 -1.16 10.53 2.24
C PHE A 107 -1.80 10.90 3.57
N TRP A 108 -2.76 11.82 3.53
CA TRP A 108 -3.74 12.00 4.60
C TRP A 108 -5.03 12.58 4.04
N ILE A 109 -6.13 12.40 4.77
CA ILE A 109 -7.40 13.04 4.43
C ILE A 109 -7.55 14.27 5.30
N GLN A 110 -7.63 15.45 4.69
CA GLN A 110 -8.02 16.67 5.37
C GLN A 110 -9.54 16.77 5.36
N ARG A 111 -10.15 17.11 6.51
CA ARG A 111 -11.58 17.40 6.66
C ARG A 111 -11.81 18.82 7.13
N LEU A 112 -12.80 19.49 6.53
CA LEU A 112 -13.41 20.72 7.04
C LEU A 112 -14.62 20.38 7.93
N THR A 113 -14.61 20.81 9.19
CA THR A 113 -15.73 20.60 10.11
C THR A 113 -16.85 21.61 9.86
N LYS A 114 -18.04 21.37 10.44
CA LYS A 114 -19.18 22.29 10.35
C LYS A 114 -18.88 23.66 10.98
N ASN A 115 -17.93 23.73 11.90
CA ASN A 115 -17.51 24.96 12.58
C ASN A 115 -16.39 25.70 11.83
N GLY A 116 -15.98 25.20 10.65
CA GLY A 116 -14.91 25.80 9.84
C GLY A 116 -13.50 25.35 10.22
N GLU A 117 -13.35 24.42 11.16
CA GLU A 117 -12.04 23.90 11.57
C GLU A 117 -11.52 22.90 10.54
N VAL A 118 -10.19 22.83 10.41
CA VAL A 118 -9.52 21.91 9.49
C VAL A 118 -8.66 20.94 10.28
N GLY A 119 -8.79 19.64 10.00
CA GLY A 119 -7.99 18.61 10.67
C GLY A 119 -7.91 17.31 9.88
N PRO A 120 -7.10 16.34 10.34
CA PRO A 120 -6.99 15.05 9.70
C PRO A 120 -8.22 14.18 9.98
N VAL A 121 -8.53 13.29 9.04
CA VAL A 121 -9.31 12.09 9.32
C VAL A 121 -8.33 10.99 9.67
N PHE A 122 -8.47 10.43 10.87
CA PHE A 122 -7.59 9.35 11.33
C PHE A 122 -7.94 8.01 10.66
N GLY A 123 -6.91 7.21 10.42
CA GLY A 123 -6.98 5.84 9.96
C GLY A 123 -7.58 4.91 11.01
N LYS A 124 -8.29 3.89 10.54
CA LYS A 124 -8.83 2.78 11.34
C LYS A 124 -7.86 1.60 11.27
N HIS A 125 -7.65 1.10 10.04
CA HIS A 125 -6.75 0.00 9.70
C HIS A 125 -6.44 0.02 8.20
N GLU A 126 -5.39 -0.68 7.81
CA GLU A 126 -5.02 -0.94 6.44
C GLU A 126 -5.18 -2.43 6.09
N THR A 127 -5.49 -2.71 4.82
CA THR A 127 -5.59 -4.05 4.27
C THR A 127 -4.69 -4.14 3.04
N ASN A 128 -3.85 -5.18 2.97
CA ASN A 128 -3.05 -5.45 1.79
C ASN A 128 -3.86 -6.29 0.80
N ASP A 129 -3.85 -5.88 -0.46
CA ASP A 129 -4.56 -6.55 -1.55
C ASP A 129 -3.63 -6.66 -2.76
N GLY A 130 -2.78 -7.71 -2.73
CA GLY A 130 -1.75 -7.97 -3.72
C GLY A 130 -0.77 -6.81 -3.84
N ASP A 131 -0.76 -6.15 -4.99
CA ASP A 131 0.11 -5.00 -5.30
C ASP A 131 -0.53 -3.65 -4.92
N SER A 132 -1.61 -3.67 -4.14
CA SER A 132 -2.31 -2.49 -3.65
C SER A 132 -2.49 -2.54 -2.13
N VAL A 133 -2.70 -1.37 -1.54
CA VAL A 133 -3.10 -1.22 -0.14
C VAL A 133 -4.42 -0.46 -0.08
N VAL A 134 -5.33 -0.92 0.77
CA VAL A 134 -6.58 -0.24 1.09
C VAL A 134 -6.46 0.39 2.47
N LEU A 135 -6.58 1.71 2.53
CA LEU A 135 -6.57 2.48 3.75
C LEU A 135 -8.01 2.77 4.16
N HIS A 136 -8.43 2.24 5.31
CA HIS A 136 -9.78 2.46 5.86
C HIS A 136 -9.71 3.57 6.92
N PHE A 137 -10.50 4.63 6.74
CA PHE A 137 -10.54 5.78 7.65
C PHE A 137 -11.75 5.74 8.60
N LEU A 138 -11.63 6.40 9.76
CA LEU A 138 -12.75 6.51 10.72
C LEU A 138 -13.97 7.26 10.17
N SER A 139 -13.80 8.00 9.07
CA SER A 139 -14.90 8.65 8.34
C SER A 139 -15.86 7.67 7.66
N GLY A 140 -15.43 6.43 7.40
CA GLY A 140 -16.03 5.52 6.43
C GLY A 140 -15.46 5.64 5.01
N THR A 141 -14.55 6.58 4.78
CA THR A 141 -13.82 6.73 3.52
C THR A 141 -12.80 5.62 3.39
N GLU A 142 -12.71 5.03 2.20
CA GLU A 142 -11.68 4.07 1.85
C GLU A 142 -10.84 4.65 0.72
N VAL A 143 -9.53 4.46 0.79
CA VAL A 143 -8.60 4.86 -0.27
C VAL A 143 -7.77 3.64 -0.63
N ARG A 144 -7.93 3.16 -1.85
CA ARG A 144 -7.09 2.11 -2.40
C ARG A 144 -5.98 2.75 -3.23
N ILE A 145 -4.76 2.30 -2.99
CA ILE A 145 -3.54 2.84 -3.58
C ILE A 145 -2.81 1.70 -4.28
N HIS A 146 -2.55 1.87 -5.57
CA HIS A 146 -1.73 0.97 -6.37
C HIS A 146 -0.49 1.73 -6.86
N LEU A 147 0.68 1.15 -6.70
CA LEU A 147 1.94 1.74 -7.14
C LEU A 147 2.47 0.98 -8.36
N ARG A 148 2.63 1.69 -9.47
CA ARG A 148 3.30 1.18 -10.66
C ARG A 148 4.71 1.75 -10.74
N ARG A 149 5.70 0.87 -10.75
CA ARG A 149 7.11 1.27 -10.77
C ARG A 149 7.50 1.84 -12.14
N GLY A 150 8.10 3.02 -12.17
CA GLY A 150 8.47 3.73 -13.39
C GLY A 150 9.68 3.16 -14.14
N GLY A 151 10.35 2.14 -13.59
CA GLY A 151 11.62 1.60 -14.06
C GLY A 151 11.55 0.29 -14.86
N MET A 152 10.38 -0.25 -15.15
CA MET A 152 10.25 -1.48 -15.96
C MET A 152 9.88 -1.16 -17.41
N ASN A 153 10.87 -0.69 -18.18
CA ASN A 153 10.86 -0.94 -19.61
C ASN A 153 11.39 -2.38 -19.78
N HIS A 154 10.54 -3.29 -20.27
CA HIS A 154 11.00 -4.53 -20.90
C HIS A 154 11.64 -4.22 -22.25
#